data_AF-A0A6J4RI07-F1
#
_entry.id   AF-A0A6J4RI07-F1
#
_cell.length_a   1.000
_cell.length_b   1.000
_cell.length_c   1.000
_cell.angle_alpha   90.00
_cell.angle_beta   90.00
_cell.angle_gamma   90.00
#
_symmetry.space_group_name_H-M   'P 1'
#
loop_
_entity.id
_entity.type
_entity.pdbx_description
1 polymer ?
#
loop_
_entity_poly.entity_id
_entity_poly.type
_entity_poly.pdbx_seq_one_letter_code
_entity_poly.pdbx_strand_id
1 'polypeptide(L)'
;MLEGVRANEIVMGAYTDNDGGICPMLAAHRNGGRTTFLAFAKAWDRLGGPTAARRTRRATERELRILTSQLEASLMAEEPTDLSAAIAEYEAARARSGAARPSSPAIPPEIQAGRLTPVSGVRRLRPARRRDEAAAEAALTRVERALERDPQLH
;
A
#
# COMPACT_ATOMS: atom_id res chain seq x y z
N MET A 1 -10.20 -1.18 -1.07
CA MET A 1 -10.50 0.19 -0.54
C MET A 1 -11.98 0.49 -0.58
N LEU A 2 -12.63 0.37 -1.75
CA LEU A 2 -14.06 0.68 -1.90
C LEU A 2 -14.96 -0.05 -0.89
N GLU A 3 -14.72 -1.35 -0.69
CA GLU A 3 -15.40 -2.15 0.33
C GLU A 3 -15.23 -1.57 1.75
N GLY A 4 -14.00 -1.28 2.15
CA GLY A 4 -13.73 -0.67 3.45
C GLY A 4 -14.40 0.69 3.64
N VAL A 5 -14.45 1.54 2.60
CA VAL A 5 -15.17 2.83 2.66
C VAL A 5 -16.66 2.65 2.88
N ARG A 6 -17.28 1.61 2.28
CA ARG A 6 -18.71 1.33 2.43
C ARG A 6 -19.06 0.70 3.79
N ALA A 7 -18.13 -0.04 4.39
CA ALA A 7 -18.37 -0.78 5.62
C ALA A 7 -18.06 0.00 6.91
N ASN A 8 -17.50 1.22 6.83
CA ASN A 8 -16.99 1.94 8.00
C ASN A 8 -17.40 3.40 8.00
N GLU A 9 -17.47 4.00 9.19
CA GLU A 9 -17.59 5.45 9.34
C GLU A 9 -16.26 6.11 8.96
N ILE A 10 -16.30 7.00 7.95
CA ILE A 10 -15.09 7.59 7.39
C ILE A 10 -14.83 8.98 7.94
N VAL A 11 -13.57 9.22 8.31
CA VAL A 11 -13.11 10.52 8.80
C VAL A 11 -12.08 11.15 7.87
N MET A 12 -11.91 12.46 8.04
CA MET A 12 -10.87 13.29 7.44
C MET A 12 -10.05 13.96 8.53
N GLY A 13 -8.79 14.28 8.23
CA GLY A 13 -7.86 15.00 9.12
C GLY A 13 -7.11 14.13 10.11
N ALA A 14 -7.41 12.82 10.17
CA ALA A 14 -6.69 11.85 10.98
C ALA A 14 -6.90 10.42 10.45
N TYR A 15 -6.15 9.47 11.01
CA TYR A 15 -6.32 8.04 10.73
C TYR A 15 -7.53 7.42 11.44
N THR A 16 -7.82 7.89 12.65
CA THR A 16 -8.99 7.52 13.45
C THR A 16 -9.52 8.75 14.18
N ASP A 17 -10.79 8.74 14.56
CA ASP A 17 -11.31 9.63 15.60
C ASP A 17 -11.49 8.87 16.93
N ASN A 18 -12.07 9.54 17.93
CA ASN A 18 -12.35 8.96 19.24
C ASN A 18 -13.68 8.18 19.27
N ASP A 19 -14.49 8.28 18.22
CA ASP A 19 -15.83 7.69 18.11
C ASP A 19 -15.83 6.44 17.21
N GLY A 20 -14.63 5.89 16.92
CA GLY A 20 -14.46 4.68 16.10
C GLY A 20 -14.40 4.92 14.58
N GLY A 21 -14.53 6.15 14.12
CA GLY A 21 -14.37 6.53 12.72
C GLY A 21 -12.92 6.38 12.25
N ILE A 22 -12.72 6.00 10.99
CA ILE A 22 -11.40 5.69 10.42
C ILE A 22 -11.18 6.33 9.05
N CYS A 23 -9.92 6.58 8.67
CA CYS A 23 -9.63 7.12 7.35
C CYS A 23 -9.82 6.06 6.26
N PRO A 24 -10.04 6.46 4.99
CA PRO A 24 -10.27 5.50 3.91
C PRO A 24 -9.12 4.50 3.69
N MET A 25 -7.87 4.90 3.99
CA MET A 25 -6.72 4.00 3.86
C MET A 25 -6.73 2.93 4.95
N LEU A 26 -7.05 3.30 6.21
CA LEU A 26 -7.15 2.33 7.30
C LEU A 26 -8.35 1.41 7.09
N ALA A 27 -9.48 1.95 6.62
CA ALA A 27 -10.64 1.17 6.22
C ALA A 27 -10.28 0.16 5.12
N ALA A 28 -9.55 0.59 4.10
CA ALA A 28 -9.05 -0.31 3.07
C ALA A 28 -8.18 -1.40 3.66
N HIS A 29 -7.23 -1.04 4.53
CA HIS A 29 -6.29 -1.97 5.12
C HIS A 29 -6.97 -3.08 5.93
N ARG A 30 -7.92 -2.71 6.79
CA ARG A 30 -8.73 -3.67 7.57
C ARG A 30 -9.55 -4.61 6.70
N ASN A 31 -9.88 -4.20 5.48
CA ASN A 31 -10.60 -5.01 4.50
C ASN A 31 -9.63 -5.63 3.47
N GLY A 32 -8.43 -6.02 3.90
CA GLY A 32 -7.44 -6.72 3.08
C GLY A 32 -6.71 -5.86 2.04
N GLY A 33 -6.93 -4.54 2.04
CA GLY A 33 -6.30 -3.59 1.14
C GLY A 33 -4.83 -3.36 1.44
N ARG A 34 -3.98 -3.42 0.42
CA ARG A 34 -2.57 -3.02 0.50
C ARG A 34 -2.41 -1.58 0.03
N THR A 35 -2.97 -0.63 0.79
CA THR A 35 -2.96 0.79 0.40
C THR A 35 -1.98 1.57 1.24
N THR A 36 -0.86 1.98 0.65
CA THR A 36 0.15 2.84 1.29
C THR A 36 0.45 4.01 0.38
N PHE A 37 -0.41 5.04 0.39
CA PHE A 37 -0.19 6.23 -0.43
C PHE A 37 -0.45 7.51 0.35
N LEU A 38 0.62 8.07 0.93
CA LEU A 38 0.56 9.30 1.73
C LEU A 38 -0.03 10.49 0.93
N ALA A 39 0.21 10.53 -0.39
CA ALA A 39 -0.36 11.55 -1.25
C ALA A 39 -1.89 11.45 -1.35
N PHE A 40 -2.47 10.25 -1.29
CA PHE A 40 -3.92 10.08 -1.23
C PHE A 40 -4.47 10.62 0.09
N ALA A 41 -3.85 10.30 1.23
CA ALA A 41 -4.27 10.82 2.54
C ALA A 41 -4.33 12.36 2.54
N LYS A 42 -3.28 13.01 2.02
CA LYS A 42 -3.22 14.47 1.90
C LYS A 42 -4.29 15.02 0.96
N ALA A 43 -4.57 14.34 -0.15
CA ALA A 43 -5.60 14.76 -1.10
C ALA A 43 -7.00 14.63 -0.49
N TRP A 44 -7.24 13.55 0.27
CA TRP A 44 -8.48 13.33 1.01
C TRP A 44 -8.73 14.43 2.05
N ASP A 45 -7.73 14.74 2.88
CA ASP A 45 -7.87 15.80 3.88
C ASP A 45 -8.06 17.18 3.24
N ARG A 46 -7.44 17.41 2.09
CA ARG A 46 -7.63 18.66 1.32
C ARG A 46 -9.04 18.78 0.75
N LEU A 47 -9.67 17.68 0.33
CA LEU A 47 -11.07 17.68 -0.12
C LEU A 47 -12.00 18.19 1.00
N GLY A 48 -11.73 17.79 2.25
CA GLY A 48 -12.47 18.25 3.43
C GLY A 48 -12.23 19.71 3.83
N GLY A 49 -11.34 20.41 3.11
CA GLY A 49 -11.05 21.82 3.27
C GLY A 49 -10.23 22.17 4.52
N PRO A 50 -10.15 23.47 4.87
CA PRO A 50 -9.35 23.96 6.00
C PRO A 50 -9.72 23.33 7.35
N THR A 51 -10.96 22.88 7.51
CA THR A 51 -11.45 22.23 8.72
C THR A 51 -10.77 20.87 8.92
N ALA A 52 -10.77 20.01 7.89
CA ALA A 52 -10.13 18.71 7.95
C ALA A 52 -8.61 18.82 8.13
N ALA A 53 -7.99 19.88 7.60
CA ALA A 53 -6.55 20.13 7.81
C ALA A 53 -6.19 20.52 9.26
N ARG A 54 -7.17 20.95 10.07
CA ARG A 54 -6.95 21.44 11.44
C ARG A 54 -7.57 20.54 12.52
N ARG A 55 -8.62 19.79 12.19
CA ARG A 55 -9.35 18.95 13.14
C ARG A 55 -9.97 17.75 12.45
N THR A 56 -9.87 16.60 13.10
CA THR A 56 -10.58 15.39 12.68
C THR A 56 -12.09 15.62 12.64
N ARG A 57 -12.75 15.17 11.56
CA ARG A 57 -14.20 15.14 11.47
C ARG A 57 -14.70 14.01 10.59
N ARG A 58 -15.97 13.67 10.74
CA ARG A 58 -16.68 12.76 9.84
C ARG A 58 -16.78 13.34 8.43
N ALA A 59 -16.67 12.45 7.44
CA ALA A 59 -16.92 12.78 6.05
C ALA A 59 -18.41 12.99 5.81
N THR A 60 -18.75 14.02 5.04
CA THR A 60 -20.12 14.26 4.60
C THR A 60 -20.51 13.25 3.52
N GLU A 61 -21.81 13.07 3.33
CA GLU A 61 -22.33 12.20 2.27
C GLU A 61 -21.88 12.63 0.86
N ARG A 62 -21.74 13.94 0.62
CA ARG A 62 -21.19 14.46 -0.65
C ARG A 62 -19.74 14.02 -0.86
N GLU A 63 -18.92 14.10 0.18
CA GLU A 63 -17.50 13.71 0.12
C GLU A 63 -17.35 12.20 -0.07
N LEU A 64 -18.18 11.40 0.61
CA LEU A 64 -18.25 9.95 0.44
C LEU A 64 -18.66 9.54 -0.98
N ARG A 65 -19.65 10.23 -1.56
CA ARG A 65 -20.05 10.00 -2.96
C ARG A 65 -18.91 10.31 -3.93
N ILE A 66 -18.24 11.45 -3.76
CA ILE A 66 -17.08 11.82 -4.59
C ILE A 66 -15.99 10.75 -4.50
N LEU A 67 -15.62 10.34 -3.29
CA LEU A 67 -14.61 9.30 -3.08
C LEU A 67 -15.00 7.99 -3.78
N THR A 68 -16.23 7.54 -3.55
CA THR A 68 -16.77 6.29 -4.12
C THR A 68 -16.72 6.33 -5.64
N SER A 69 -17.22 7.40 -6.27
CA SER A 69 -17.21 7.53 -7.72
C SER A 69 -15.80 7.57 -8.31
N GLN A 70 -14.84 8.21 -7.63
CA GLN A 70 -13.44 8.22 -8.09
C GLN A 70 -12.78 6.84 -7.97
N LEU A 71 -13.08 6.09 -6.91
CA LEU A 71 -12.59 4.71 -6.76
C LEU A 71 -13.18 3.80 -7.82
N GLU A 72 -14.48 3.90 -8.08
CA GLU A 72 -15.15 3.13 -9.14
C GLU A 72 -14.60 3.49 -10.53
N ALA A 73 -14.42 4.77 -10.82
CA ALA A 73 -13.80 5.22 -12.08
C ALA A 73 -12.37 4.70 -12.24
N SER A 74 -11.57 4.71 -11.16
CA SER A 74 -10.21 4.14 -11.18
C SER A 74 -10.22 2.64 -11.47
N LEU A 75 -11.18 1.88 -10.92
CA LEU A 75 -11.32 0.45 -11.20
C LEU A 75 -11.77 0.18 -12.63
N MET A 76 -12.61 1.04 -13.20
CA MET A 76 -13.03 0.93 -14.61
C MET A 76 -11.93 1.36 -15.59
N ALA A 77 -11.05 2.27 -15.18
CA ALA A 77 -9.93 2.76 -15.98
C ALA A 77 -8.70 1.83 -15.94
N GLU A 78 -8.63 0.91 -14.97
CA GLU A 78 -7.66 -0.18 -15.02
C GLU A 78 -8.02 -1.07 -16.22
N GLU A 79 -7.29 -0.91 -17.33
CA GLU A 79 -7.30 -1.94 -18.36
C GLU A 79 -6.75 -3.22 -17.72
N PRO A 80 -7.47 -4.35 -17.82
CA PRO A 80 -6.91 -5.61 -17.38
C PRO A 80 -5.61 -5.80 -18.15
N THR A 81 -4.49 -5.80 -17.43
CA THR A 81 -3.23 -6.27 -18.03
C THR A 81 -3.57 -7.66 -18.55
N ASP A 82 -3.49 -7.88 -19.86
CA ASP A 82 -3.75 -9.20 -20.43
C ASP A 82 -2.62 -10.12 -19.99
N LEU A 83 -2.78 -10.63 -18.77
CA LEU A 83 -1.84 -11.50 -18.12
C LEU A 83 -1.70 -12.79 -18.94
N SER A 84 -2.76 -13.18 -19.65
CA SER A 84 -2.74 -14.33 -20.56
C SER A 84 -1.82 -14.04 -21.74
N ALA A 85 -1.92 -12.87 -22.37
CA ALA A 85 -0.98 -12.46 -23.42
C ALA A 85 0.45 -12.33 -22.90
N ALA A 86 0.66 -11.73 -21.73
CA ALA A 86 1.98 -11.61 -21.13
C ALA A 86 2.60 -12.98 -20.78
N ILE A 87 1.80 -13.94 -20.31
CA ILE A 87 2.21 -15.33 -20.08
C ILE A 87 2.57 -15.99 -21.40
N ALA A 88 1.72 -15.87 -22.42
CA ALA A 88 1.97 -16.45 -23.74
C ALA A 88 3.24 -15.89 -24.39
N GLU A 89 3.49 -14.59 -24.28
CA GLU A 89 4.73 -13.94 -24.73
C GLU A 89 5.95 -14.47 -23.98
N TYR A 90 5.85 -14.62 -22.66
CA TYR A 90 6.90 -15.19 -21.83
C TYR A 90 7.21 -16.65 -22.19
N GLU A 91 6.17 -17.48 -22.36
CA GLU A 91 6.32 -18.88 -22.76
C GLU A 91 6.91 -19.01 -24.16
N ALA A 92 6.47 -18.17 -25.10
CA ALA A 92 7.03 -18.13 -26.44
C ALA A 92 8.50 -17.66 -26.43
N ALA A 93 8.84 -16.66 -25.59
CA ALA A 93 10.22 -16.22 -25.39
C ALA A 93 11.09 -17.32 -24.75
N ARG A 94 10.53 -18.09 -23.81
CA ARG A 94 11.18 -19.25 -23.18
C ARG A 94 11.39 -20.40 -24.15
N ALA A 95 10.41 -20.67 -25.02
CA ALA A 95 10.51 -21.69 -26.06
C ALA A 95 11.55 -21.31 -27.12
N ARG A 96 11.59 -20.04 -27.55
CA ARG A 96 12.62 -19.49 -28.45
C ARG A 96 14.02 -19.51 -27.83
N SER A 97 14.10 -19.27 -26.52
CA SER A 97 15.36 -19.38 -25.75
C SER A 97 15.80 -20.82 -25.48
N GLY A 98 15.05 -21.81 -25.99
CA GLY A 98 15.44 -23.23 -26.10
C GLY A 98 15.95 -23.83 -24.79
N ALA A 99 15.06 -24.20 -23.87
CA ALA A 99 15.28 -25.18 -22.79
C ALA A 99 16.61 -25.13 -21.99
N ALA A 100 17.36 -24.04 -22.03
CA ALA A 100 18.41 -23.77 -21.06
C ALA A 100 17.67 -23.29 -19.81
N ARG A 101 17.40 -24.22 -18.89
CA ARG A 101 17.29 -23.88 -17.47
C ARG A 101 18.46 -22.95 -17.20
N PRO A 102 18.30 -21.70 -16.71
CA PRO A 102 19.45 -21.04 -16.13
C PRO A 102 19.91 -22.01 -15.05
N SER A 103 21.02 -22.70 -15.32
CA SER A 103 21.75 -23.38 -14.28
C SER A 103 21.92 -22.31 -13.23
N SER A 104 21.32 -22.50 -12.05
CA SER A 104 21.70 -21.72 -10.88
C SER A 104 23.21 -21.58 -10.97
N PRO A 105 23.78 -20.36 -11.08
CA PRO A 105 25.20 -20.22 -11.33
C PRO A 105 25.87 -21.13 -10.33
N ALA A 106 26.61 -22.13 -10.84
CA ALA A 106 27.27 -23.09 -9.99
C ALA A 106 28.08 -22.23 -9.03
N ILE A 107 27.67 -22.26 -7.76
CA ILE A 107 28.39 -21.56 -6.71
C ILE A 107 29.80 -22.15 -6.81
N PRO A 108 30.83 -21.35 -7.16
CA PRO A 108 32.19 -21.88 -7.20
C PRO A 108 32.48 -22.54 -5.85
N PRO A 109 33.20 -23.66 -5.80
CA PRO A 109 33.43 -24.39 -4.54
C PRO A 109 34.12 -23.54 -3.46
N GLU A 110 34.63 -22.35 -3.80
CA GLU A 110 35.12 -21.34 -2.87
C GLU A 110 34.05 -20.68 -1.99
N ILE A 111 32.76 -20.77 -2.33
CA ILE A 111 31.66 -20.29 -1.47
C ILE A 111 31.04 -21.47 -0.71
N GLN A 112 31.86 -22.45 -0.32
CA GLN A 112 31.48 -23.41 0.71
C GLN A 112 32.06 -22.90 2.04
N ALA A 113 31.19 -22.29 2.85
CA ALA A 113 31.45 -21.83 4.22
C ALA A 113 32.62 -20.83 4.38
N GLY A 114 32.50 -19.64 3.79
CA GLY A 114 33.43 -18.53 4.00
C GLY A 114 32.70 -17.23 4.31
N ARG A 115 32.89 -16.72 5.53
CA ARG A 115 32.43 -15.44 6.08
C ARG A 115 32.36 -14.32 5.01
N LEU A 116 31.17 -13.78 4.75
CA LEU A 116 30.96 -12.65 3.84
C LEU A 116 31.79 -11.44 4.29
N THR A 117 32.89 -11.15 3.59
CA THR A 117 33.58 -9.86 3.73
C THR A 117 32.88 -8.81 2.87
N PRO A 118 32.61 -7.60 3.42
CA PRO A 118 31.88 -6.57 2.68
C PRO A 118 32.75 -5.98 1.57
N VAL A 119 32.27 -6.05 0.32
CA VAL A 119 32.86 -5.29 -0.79
C VAL A 119 32.56 -3.82 -0.58
N SER A 120 33.58 -3.05 -0.21
CA SER A 120 33.51 -1.58 -0.17
C SER A 120 33.50 -1.06 -1.61
N GLY A 121 32.43 -0.40 -2.03
CA GLY A 121 32.45 0.34 -3.30
C GLY A 121 31.11 0.63 -3.96
N VAL A 122 30.03 -0.07 -3.60
CA VAL A 122 28.72 0.23 -4.21
C VAL A 122 28.05 1.37 -3.44
N ARG A 123 28.22 2.59 -3.94
CA ARG A 123 27.46 3.76 -3.48
C ARG A 123 25.99 3.55 -3.87
N ARG A 124 25.23 2.88 -3.00
CA ARG A 124 23.79 2.70 -3.14
C ARG A 124 23.14 4.07 -3.25
N LEU A 125 22.62 4.41 -4.44
CA LEU A 125 21.62 5.46 -4.57
C LEU A 125 20.44 5.06 -3.67
N ARG A 126 20.19 5.85 -2.63
CA ARG A 126 19.04 5.66 -1.74
C ARG A 126 17.77 5.96 -2.55
N PRO A 127 16.81 5.02 -2.68
CA PRO A 127 15.47 5.40 -3.09
C PRO A 127 14.86 6.19 -1.91
N ALA A 128 14.64 7.49 -2.11
CA ALA A 128 14.05 8.38 -1.10
C ALA A 128 12.61 7.97 -0.68
N ARG A 129 11.96 7.02 -1.38
CA ARG A 129 10.60 6.53 -1.08
C ARG A 129 10.45 5.67 0.18
N ARG A 130 11.48 4.91 0.59
CA ARG A 130 11.30 3.87 1.62
C ARG A 130 11.14 4.39 3.06
N ARG A 131 11.55 5.63 3.36
CA ARG A 131 11.52 6.15 4.74
C ARG A 131 10.14 6.57 5.19
N ASP A 132 9.36 7.17 4.28
CA ASP A 132 8.01 7.62 4.59
C ASP A 132 7.04 6.43 4.60
N GLU A 133 7.26 5.43 3.74
CA GLU A 133 6.50 4.18 3.74
C GLU A 133 6.68 3.41 5.06
N ALA A 134 7.92 3.22 5.51
CA ALA A 134 8.19 2.56 6.77
C ALA A 134 7.66 3.34 7.98
N ALA A 135 7.65 4.68 7.91
CA ALA A 135 7.06 5.51 8.97
C ALA A 135 5.53 5.41 9.00
N ALA A 136 4.89 5.37 7.83
CA ALA A 136 3.45 5.18 7.71
C ALA A 136 3.04 3.77 8.18
N GLU A 137 3.77 2.74 7.76
CA GLU A 137 3.56 1.35 8.16
C GLU A 137 3.80 1.15 9.66
N ALA A 138 4.84 1.77 10.23
CA ALA A 138 5.08 1.76 11.67
C ALA A 138 4.01 2.55 12.45
N ALA A 139 3.47 3.64 11.90
CA ALA A 139 2.36 4.37 12.50
C ALA A 139 1.08 3.53 12.49
N LEU A 140 0.77 2.87 11.38
CA LEU A 140 -0.34 1.91 11.24
C LEU A 140 -0.24 0.77 12.26
N THR A 141 0.93 0.13 12.33
CA THR A 141 1.20 -0.98 13.27
C THR A 141 1.07 -0.53 14.74
N ARG A 142 1.47 0.70 15.07
CA ARG A 142 1.34 1.25 16.43
C ARG A 142 -0.11 1.51 16.81
N VAL A 143 -0.92 2.02 15.87
CA VAL A 143 -2.36 2.24 16.10
C VAL A 143 -3.09 0.90 16.26
N GLU A 144 -2.77 -0.10 15.44
CA GLU A 144 -3.33 -1.45 15.55
C GLU A 144 -3.07 -2.07 16.92
N ARG A 145 -1.81 -2.04 17.39
CA ARG A 145 -1.45 -2.50 18.74
C ARG A 145 -2.08 -1.70 19.88
N ALA A 146 -2.40 -0.43 19.67
CA ALA A 146 -3.07 0.39 20.67
C ALA A 146 -4.54 0.01 20.81
N LEU A 147 -5.19 -0.36 19.70
CA LEU A 147 -6.60 -0.77 19.68
C LEU A 147 -6.82 -2.22 20.12
N GLU A 148 -5.89 -3.13 19.82
CA GLU A 148 -5.91 -4.51 20.34
C GLU A 148 -5.77 -4.58 21.88
N ARG A 149 -5.22 -3.54 22.49
CA ARG A 149 -5.01 -3.46 23.94
C ARG A 149 -6.22 -2.94 24.72
N ASP A 150 -7.22 -2.34 24.06
CA ASP A 150 -8.37 -1.73 24.74
C ASP A 150 -9.69 -2.05 24.00
N PRO A 151 -10.26 -3.26 24.20
CA PRO A 151 -11.46 -3.70 23.48
C PRO A 151 -12.78 -3.08 23.98
N GLN A 152 -12.74 -2.03 24.82
CA GLN A 152 -13.92 -1.49 25.52
C GLN A 152 -14.37 -0.07 25.14
N LEU A 153 -13.92 0.49 24.02
CA LEU A 153 -14.49 1.72 23.48
C LEU A 153 -15.25 1.39 22.18
N HIS A 154 -16.46 0.85 22.37
CA HIS A 154 -17.50 0.70 21.36
C HIS A 154 -18.45 1.90 21.39
#